data_AF-A0A9P6TN23-F1
#
_entry.id   AF-A0A9P6TN23-F1
#
_cell.length_a   1.000
_cell.length_b   1.000
_cell.length_c   1.000
_cell.angle_alpha   90.00
_cell.angle_beta   90.00
_cell.angle_gamma   90.00
#
_symmetry.space_group_name_H-M   'P 1'
#
loop_
_entity.id
_entity.type
_entity.pdbx_description
1 polymer ?
#
loop_
_entity_poly.entity_id
_entity_poly.type
_entity_poly.pdbx_seq_one_letter_code
_entity_poly.pdbx_strand_id
1 'polypeptide(L)'
;MALELMPHSMAELDAQVRQGLPQSALREGVGHVASTPEERRALLSRIVPEATFKRRRDRLSPDESEKTERLARIFATADYVWDSEDDARAFLNTAHPLLEGRAPLDIAMTELGARRVETLLWNRHPVWSGTGAMLVGGRSNSPGQWVIYGTLTLAGAMLEVLVHARIGQVPSHHVWVEADVPPDIAVERHAEDAVVNPAHPDAARIGVSRAQPVRWDQRLFAASH
;
A
#
# COMPACT_ATOMS: atom_id res chain seq x y z
N MET A 1 13.51 -35.88 12.48
CA MET A 1 12.56 -34.75 12.55
C MET A 1 12.07 -34.54 11.13
N ALA A 2 10.87 -35.02 10.81
CA ALA A 2 10.37 -34.98 9.43
C ALA A 2 10.17 -33.51 9.04
N LEU A 3 10.71 -33.10 7.89
CA LEU A 3 10.39 -31.81 7.28
C LEU A 3 8.87 -31.78 7.12
N GLU A 4 8.19 -30.91 7.87
CA GLU A 4 6.76 -30.69 7.65
C GLU A 4 6.61 -30.23 6.20
N LEU A 5 5.88 -31.02 5.40
CA LEU A 5 5.70 -30.79 3.98
C LEU A 5 5.06 -29.41 3.79
N MET A 6 5.74 -28.50 3.10
CA MET A 6 5.11 -27.26 2.68
C MET A 6 3.91 -27.63 1.78
N PRO A 7 2.72 -27.11 2.05
CA PRO A 7 1.56 -27.41 1.22
C PRO A 7 1.79 -26.79 -0.17
N HIS A 8 1.59 -27.60 -1.22
CA HIS A 8 1.72 -27.19 -2.62
C HIS A 8 0.36 -26.95 -3.29
N SER A 9 -0.73 -27.19 -2.56
CA SER A 9 -2.09 -26.90 -3.02
C SER A 9 -2.99 -26.45 -1.88
N MET A 10 -4.12 -25.82 -2.22
CA MET A 10 -5.15 -25.44 -1.25
C MET A 10 -5.77 -26.66 -0.54
N ALA A 11 -5.88 -27.80 -1.22
CA ALA A 11 -6.40 -29.03 -0.63
C ALA A 11 -5.45 -29.59 0.44
N GLU A 12 -4.13 -29.51 0.19
CA GLU A 12 -3.12 -29.91 1.18
C GLU A 12 -3.09 -28.96 2.37
N LEU A 13 -3.16 -27.65 2.14
CA LEU A 13 -3.24 -26.65 3.21
C LEU A 13 -4.49 -26.87 4.09
N ASP A 14 -5.67 -27.06 3.48
CA ASP A 14 -6.91 -27.36 4.19
C ASP A 14 -6.80 -28.65 5.02
N ALA A 15 -6.21 -29.70 4.47
CA ALA A 15 -5.95 -30.94 5.21
C ALA A 15 -5.01 -30.72 6.42
N GLN A 16 -3.94 -29.94 6.24
CA GLN A 16 -3.01 -29.60 7.32
C GLN A 16 -3.67 -28.75 8.42
N VAL A 17 -4.49 -27.77 8.05
CA VAL A 17 -5.26 -26.94 8.98
C VAL A 17 -6.25 -27.80 9.77
N ARG A 18 -6.98 -28.71 9.12
CA ARG A 18 -7.91 -29.65 9.78
C ARG A 18 -7.21 -30.63 10.72
N GLN A 19 -5.99 -31.05 10.39
CA GLN A 19 -5.15 -31.90 11.26
C GLN A 19 -4.51 -31.10 12.41
N GLY A 20 -4.67 -29.78 12.41
CA GLY A 20 -4.02 -28.85 13.32
C GLY A 20 -2.63 -28.49 12.82
N LEU A 21 -2.28 -27.21 12.77
CA LEU A 21 -0.95 -26.72 12.45
C LEU A 21 0.02 -26.90 13.64
N PRO A 22 1.34 -26.99 13.38
CA PRO A 22 2.33 -27.00 14.45
C PRO A 22 2.34 -25.66 15.21
N GLN A 23 2.71 -25.68 16.50
CA GLN A 23 2.82 -24.44 17.27
C GLN A 23 3.90 -23.47 16.73
N SER A 24 4.93 -24.00 16.05
CA SER A 24 5.94 -23.19 15.38
C SER A 24 5.30 -22.26 14.35
N ALA A 25 4.35 -22.72 13.53
CA ALA A 25 3.68 -21.90 12.53
C ALA A 25 3.00 -20.66 13.14
N LEU A 26 2.36 -20.81 14.31
CA LEU A 26 1.80 -19.67 15.03
C LEU A 26 2.87 -18.73 15.57
N ARG A 27 3.96 -19.26 16.13
CA ARG A 27 5.06 -18.41 16.65
C ARG A 27 5.72 -17.62 15.53
N GLU A 28 5.95 -18.24 14.38
CA GLU A 28 6.50 -17.59 13.19
C GLU A 28 5.55 -16.52 12.66
N GLY A 29 4.27 -16.87 12.44
CA GLY A 29 3.25 -15.91 11.96
C GLY A 29 3.07 -14.71 12.88
N VAL A 30 3.12 -14.91 14.20
CA VAL A 30 3.12 -13.80 15.16
C VAL A 30 4.42 -13.02 15.12
N GLY A 31 5.55 -13.68 14.92
CA GLY A 31 6.87 -13.04 14.83
C GLY A 31 7.00 -12.06 13.67
N HIS A 32 6.36 -12.37 12.55
CA HIS A 32 6.27 -11.50 11.38
C HIS A 32 5.42 -10.25 11.62
N VAL A 33 4.29 -10.40 12.31
CA VAL A 33 3.30 -9.32 12.50
C VAL A 33 3.59 -8.42 13.69
N ALA A 34 4.26 -8.92 14.72
CA ALA A 34 4.52 -8.18 15.95
C ALA A 34 6.03 -7.99 16.20
N SER A 35 6.42 -6.75 16.46
CA SER A 35 7.84 -6.37 16.64
C SER A 35 8.33 -6.67 18.05
N THR A 36 7.50 -6.39 19.07
CA THR A 36 7.90 -6.50 20.48
C THR A 36 7.46 -7.82 21.13
N PRO A 37 8.19 -8.32 22.14
CA PRO A 37 7.76 -9.49 22.91
C PRO A 37 6.37 -9.34 23.53
N GLU A 38 5.99 -8.13 23.93
CA GLU A 38 4.70 -7.79 24.53
C GLU A 38 3.57 -7.91 23.49
N GLU A 39 3.75 -7.31 22.30
CA GLU A 39 2.81 -7.44 21.18
C GLU A 39 2.66 -8.89 20.73
N ARG A 40 3.77 -9.63 20.66
CA ARG A 40 3.76 -11.05 20.31
C ARG A 40 2.92 -11.85 21.30
N ARG A 41 3.10 -11.61 22.61
CA ARG A 41 2.31 -12.27 23.66
C ARG A 41 0.82 -11.90 23.56
N ALA A 42 0.53 -10.62 23.35
CA ALA A 42 -0.85 -10.14 23.18
C ALA A 42 -1.52 -10.81 21.97
N LEU A 43 -0.87 -10.82 20.81
CA LEU A 43 -1.42 -11.45 19.60
C LEU A 43 -1.56 -12.96 19.74
N LEU A 44 -0.58 -13.64 20.33
CA LEU A 44 -0.67 -15.07 20.65
C LEU A 44 -1.92 -15.38 21.48
N SER A 45 -2.17 -14.60 22.55
CA SER A 45 -3.30 -14.80 23.45
C SER A 45 -4.68 -14.66 22.77
N ARG A 46 -4.76 -13.91 21.66
CA ARG A 46 -6.00 -13.72 20.88
C ARG A 46 -6.35 -14.95 20.03
N ILE A 47 -5.35 -15.75 19.67
CA ILE A 47 -5.51 -16.96 18.88
C ILE A 47 -5.66 -18.16 19.83
N VAL A 48 -4.72 -18.30 20.77
CA VAL A 48 -4.66 -19.40 21.74
C VAL A 48 -4.52 -18.83 23.14
N PRO A 49 -5.49 -19.07 24.06
CA PRO A 49 -5.36 -18.66 25.45
C PRO A 49 -4.08 -19.23 26.09
N GLU A 50 -3.38 -18.45 26.93
CA GLU A 50 -2.06 -18.85 27.48
C GLU A 50 -2.07 -20.21 28.19
N ALA A 51 -3.14 -20.51 28.94
CA ALA A 51 -3.29 -21.77 29.66
C ALA A 51 -3.37 -22.98 28.71
N THR A 52 -3.97 -22.79 27.54
CA THR A 52 -4.09 -23.80 26.48
C THR A 52 -2.78 -23.95 25.73
N PHE A 53 -2.12 -22.83 25.43
CA PHE A 53 -0.84 -22.82 24.70
C PHE A 53 0.29 -23.51 25.45
N LYS A 54 0.38 -23.33 26.78
CA LYS A 54 1.40 -23.99 27.62
C LYS A 54 1.10 -25.48 27.89
N ARG A 55 -0.17 -25.90 27.76
CA ARG A 55 -0.61 -27.29 28.00
C ARG A 55 -0.48 -28.20 26.78
N ARG A 56 -0.80 -27.72 25.58
CA ARG A 56 -0.56 -28.46 24.33
C ARG A 56 0.90 -28.22 23.92
N ARG A 57 1.65 -29.26 23.56
CA ARG A 57 3.06 -29.12 23.14
C ARG A 57 3.26 -29.10 21.63
N ASP A 58 2.45 -29.84 20.87
CA ASP A 58 2.86 -30.17 19.50
C ASP A 58 1.99 -29.51 18.41
N ARG A 59 0.66 -29.52 18.55
CA ARG A 59 -0.27 -29.02 17.51
C ARG A 59 -1.39 -28.14 18.07
N LEU A 60 -1.84 -27.22 17.22
CA LEU A 60 -3.01 -26.36 17.42
C LEU A 60 -4.30 -27.13 17.17
N SER A 61 -5.43 -26.68 17.73
CA SER A 61 -6.75 -27.17 17.30
C SER A 61 -7.07 -26.73 15.86
N PRO A 62 -8.06 -27.32 15.19
CA PRO A 62 -8.51 -26.85 13.86
C PRO A 62 -8.86 -25.36 13.85
N ASP A 63 -9.68 -24.90 14.79
CA ASP A 63 -10.05 -23.47 14.91
C ASP A 63 -8.85 -22.54 15.16
N GLU A 64 -7.89 -22.99 15.98
CA GLU A 64 -6.65 -22.24 16.23
C GLU A 64 -5.79 -22.18 14.96
N SER A 65 -5.77 -23.28 14.20
CA SER A 65 -5.03 -23.42 12.95
C SER A 65 -5.60 -22.57 11.83
N GLU A 66 -6.92 -22.47 11.72
CA GLU A 66 -7.57 -21.57 10.76
C GLU A 66 -7.23 -20.10 11.04
N LYS A 67 -7.18 -19.71 12.31
CA LYS A 67 -6.75 -18.36 12.70
C LYS A 67 -5.27 -18.12 12.39
N THR A 68 -4.42 -19.12 12.61
CA THR A 68 -2.99 -19.05 12.28
C THR A 68 -2.76 -18.96 10.77
N GLU A 69 -3.45 -19.77 9.97
CA GLU A 69 -3.42 -19.69 8.49
C GLU A 69 -3.83 -18.29 8.04
N ARG A 70 -4.95 -17.79 8.56
CA ARG A 70 -5.47 -16.47 8.18
C ARG A 70 -4.48 -15.35 8.48
N LEU A 71 -3.84 -15.39 9.66
CA LEU A 71 -2.80 -14.43 10.02
C LEU A 71 -1.64 -14.48 9.03
N ALA A 72 -1.15 -15.69 8.72
CA ALA A 72 -0.04 -15.89 7.80
C ALA A 72 -0.39 -15.42 6.37
N ARG A 73 -1.58 -15.75 5.87
CA ARG A 73 -2.06 -15.35 4.54
C ARG A 73 -2.17 -13.84 4.39
N ILE A 74 -2.75 -13.16 5.38
CA ILE A 74 -2.89 -11.69 5.34
C ILE A 74 -1.53 -11.01 5.40
N PHE A 75 -0.64 -11.50 6.27
CA PHE A 75 0.71 -10.98 6.34
C PHE A 75 1.46 -11.18 5.02
N ALA A 76 1.46 -12.38 4.46
CA ALA A 76 2.09 -12.68 3.18
C ALA A 76 1.51 -11.83 2.05
N THR A 77 0.21 -11.56 2.07
CA THR A 77 -0.43 -10.66 1.09
C THR A 77 0.02 -9.21 1.27
N ALA A 78 0.10 -8.73 2.51
CA ALA A 78 0.57 -7.38 2.79
C ALA A 78 2.06 -7.21 2.41
N ASP A 79 2.90 -8.16 2.78
CA ASP A 79 4.33 -8.21 2.41
C ASP A 79 4.51 -8.23 0.89
N TYR A 80 3.75 -9.08 0.18
CA TYR A 80 3.78 -9.10 -1.28
C TYR A 80 3.40 -7.75 -1.92
N VAL A 81 2.36 -7.09 -1.42
CA VAL A 81 1.89 -5.84 -2.04
C VAL A 81 2.74 -4.63 -1.62
N TRP A 82 3.41 -4.69 -0.47
CA TRP A 82 4.22 -3.57 0.06
C TRP A 82 5.71 -3.74 -0.26
N ASP A 83 6.14 -4.95 -0.63
CA ASP A 83 7.53 -5.33 -0.91
C ASP A 83 8.50 -4.91 0.22
N SER A 84 8.01 -4.96 1.46
CA SER A 84 8.67 -4.46 2.65
C SER A 84 7.98 -5.01 3.90
N GLU A 85 8.70 -5.83 4.65
CA GLU A 85 8.19 -6.45 5.87
C GLU A 85 7.77 -5.40 6.91
N ASP A 86 8.56 -4.33 7.04
CA ASP A 86 8.31 -3.26 7.99
C ASP A 86 7.07 -2.44 7.62
N ASP A 87 6.86 -2.14 6.33
CA ASP A 87 5.67 -1.41 5.90
C ASP A 87 4.42 -2.29 5.95
N ALA A 88 4.53 -3.59 5.65
CA ALA A 88 3.45 -4.55 5.83
C ALA A 88 3.03 -4.62 7.30
N ARG A 89 4.00 -4.69 8.20
CA ARG A 89 3.77 -4.66 9.66
C ARG A 89 3.13 -3.35 10.09
N ALA A 90 3.63 -2.21 9.61
CA ALA A 90 3.07 -0.90 9.91
C ALA A 90 1.61 -0.81 9.45
N PHE A 91 1.29 -1.26 8.24
CA PHE A 91 -0.09 -1.30 7.74
C PHE A 91 -1.00 -2.14 8.64
N LEU A 92 -0.60 -3.37 8.96
CA LEU A 92 -1.45 -4.28 9.74
C LEU A 92 -1.76 -3.78 11.16
N ASN A 93 -0.83 -3.04 11.76
CA ASN A 93 -0.95 -2.56 13.15
C ASN A 93 -1.46 -1.11 13.27
N THR A 94 -1.59 -0.37 12.16
CA THR A 94 -2.03 1.03 12.18
C THR A 94 -3.53 1.15 11.88
N ALA A 95 -4.22 2.01 12.64
CA ALA A 95 -5.62 2.36 12.41
C ALA A 95 -5.86 2.81 10.94
N HIS A 96 -6.83 2.19 10.28
CA HIS A 96 -7.11 2.45 8.86
C HIS A 96 -8.50 3.09 8.65
N PRO A 97 -8.62 4.23 7.93
CA PRO A 97 -9.90 4.93 7.74
C PRO A 97 -11.01 4.08 7.09
N LEU A 98 -10.67 3.30 6.05
CA LEU A 98 -11.62 2.39 5.39
C LEU A 98 -12.03 1.19 6.26
N LEU A 99 -11.42 1.05 7.44
CA LEU A 99 -11.72 0.04 8.46
C LEU A 99 -12.25 0.69 9.75
N GLU A 100 -12.94 1.83 9.63
CA GLU A 100 -13.57 2.54 10.76
C GLU A 100 -12.55 2.94 11.84
N GLY A 101 -11.31 3.25 11.44
CA GLY A 101 -10.24 3.63 12.36
C GLY A 101 -9.66 2.47 13.17
N ARG A 102 -9.97 1.22 12.81
CA ARG A 102 -9.39 0.02 13.43
C ARG A 102 -8.18 -0.47 12.64
N ALA A 103 -7.27 -1.17 13.32
CA ALA A 103 -6.13 -1.79 12.67
C ALA A 103 -6.58 -2.96 11.78
N PRO A 104 -6.01 -3.15 10.57
CA PRO A 104 -6.32 -4.29 9.73
C PRO A 104 -6.17 -5.64 10.45
N LEU A 105 -5.14 -5.79 11.29
CA LEU A 105 -4.95 -6.99 12.10
C LEU A 105 -6.14 -7.29 13.04
N ASP A 106 -6.76 -6.25 13.60
CA ASP A 106 -7.91 -6.43 14.49
C ASP A 106 -9.16 -6.87 13.74
N ILE A 107 -9.35 -6.35 12.53
CA ILE A 107 -10.45 -6.72 11.65
C ILE A 107 -10.26 -8.17 11.14
N ALA A 108 -9.03 -8.51 10.79
CA ALA A 108 -8.58 -9.81 10.31
C ALA A 108 -8.79 -10.98 11.27
N MET A 109 -9.16 -10.74 12.53
CA MET A 109 -9.42 -11.83 13.49
C MET A 109 -10.63 -12.71 13.14
N THR A 110 -11.47 -12.26 12.20
CA THR A 110 -12.58 -13.03 11.63
C THR A 110 -12.35 -13.29 10.15
N GLU A 111 -12.93 -14.34 9.59
CA GLU A 111 -12.75 -14.66 8.16
C GLU A 111 -13.30 -13.55 7.24
N LEU A 112 -14.48 -13.01 7.56
CA LEU A 112 -15.06 -11.91 6.77
C LEU A 112 -14.22 -10.63 6.88
N GLY A 113 -13.69 -10.34 8.07
CA GLY A 113 -12.79 -9.21 8.26
C GLY A 113 -11.47 -9.39 7.51
N ALA A 114 -10.91 -10.59 7.51
CA ALA A 114 -9.74 -10.92 6.69
C ALA A 114 -9.99 -10.67 5.20
N ARG A 115 -11.11 -11.13 4.66
CA ARG A 115 -11.48 -10.85 3.26
C ARG A 115 -11.66 -9.37 2.97
N ARG A 116 -12.20 -8.60 3.91
CA ARG A 116 -12.28 -7.13 3.81
C ARG A 116 -10.87 -6.50 3.76
N VAL A 117 -9.93 -6.99 4.57
CA VAL A 117 -8.54 -6.54 4.55
C VAL A 117 -7.83 -6.95 3.26
N GLU A 118 -8.02 -8.18 2.78
CA GLU A 118 -7.46 -8.62 1.50
C GLU A 118 -8.00 -7.82 0.32
N THR A 119 -9.30 -7.54 0.32
CA THR A 119 -9.93 -6.67 -0.68
C THR A 119 -9.29 -5.28 -0.63
N LEU A 120 -9.00 -4.74 0.55
CA LEU A 120 -8.29 -3.48 0.72
C LEU A 120 -6.84 -3.54 0.22
N LEU A 121 -6.11 -4.63 0.50
CA LEU A 121 -4.74 -4.86 0.05
C LEU A 121 -4.67 -4.93 -1.48
N TRP A 122 -5.57 -5.69 -2.12
CA TRP A 122 -5.63 -5.83 -3.57
C TRP A 122 -6.18 -4.58 -4.27
N ASN A 123 -7.12 -3.87 -3.63
CA ASN A 123 -7.64 -2.60 -4.12
C ASN A 123 -6.81 -1.41 -3.63
N ARG A 124 -5.50 -1.63 -3.48
CA ARG A 124 -4.47 -0.81 -2.80
C ARG A 124 -4.75 0.68 -2.80
N HIS A 125 -5.18 1.23 -3.94
CA HIS A 125 -5.90 2.50 -4.00
C HIS A 125 -6.92 2.38 -5.13
N PRO A 126 -8.24 2.55 -4.89
CA PRO A 126 -9.08 3.01 -5.98
C PRO A 126 -8.36 4.21 -6.58
N VAL A 127 -8.09 4.19 -7.89
CA VAL A 127 -7.33 5.25 -8.58
C VAL A 127 -7.79 6.64 -8.12
N TRP A 128 -9.08 6.75 -7.81
CA TRP A 128 -9.76 7.97 -7.42
C TRP A 128 -9.92 8.20 -5.90
N SER A 129 -9.13 7.57 -5.02
CA SER A 129 -9.34 7.70 -3.55
C SER A 129 -8.55 8.84 -2.87
N GLY A 130 -7.44 9.31 -3.46
CA GLY A 130 -6.59 10.34 -2.85
C GLY A 130 -5.84 9.92 -1.57
N THR A 131 -5.85 8.64 -1.21
CA THR A 131 -5.26 8.12 0.04
C THR A 131 -3.76 8.37 0.13
N GLY A 132 -3.02 8.23 -0.97
CA GLY A 132 -1.58 8.46 -0.99
C GLY A 132 -1.21 9.88 -0.58
N ALA A 133 -1.87 10.89 -1.18
CA ALA A 133 -1.67 12.29 -0.82
C ALA A 133 -2.11 12.59 0.62
N MET A 134 -3.16 11.95 1.11
CA MET A 134 -3.63 12.15 2.49
C MET A 134 -2.60 11.66 3.51
N LEU A 135 -1.95 10.51 3.28
CA LEU A 135 -0.98 9.94 4.22
C LEU A 135 0.30 10.75 4.30
N VAL A 136 0.81 11.19 3.15
CA VAL A 136 2.15 11.80 3.05
C VAL A 136 2.09 13.34 3.04
N GLY A 137 0.97 13.92 2.59
CA GLY A 137 0.92 15.31 2.18
C GLY A 137 1.63 15.55 0.84
N GLY A 138 1.60 16.78 0.38
CA GLY A 138 2.20 17.18 -0.88
C GLY A 138 2.35 18.70 -0.97
N ARG A 139 2.76 19.20 -2.14
CA ARG A 139 2.96 20.64 -2.37
C ARG A 139 1.70 21.47 -2.07
N SER A 140 0.52 20.88 -2.26
CA SER A 140 -0.77 21.58 -2.18
C SER A 140 -1.69 21.02 -1.08
N ASN A 141 -1.24 20.04 -0.28
CA ASN A 141 -2.06 19.47 0.78
C ASN A 141 -1.23 19.07 2.01
N SER A 142 -1.75 19.34 3.21
CA SER A 142 -1.19 18.80 4.45
C SER A 142 -1.62 17.34 4.67
N PRO A 143 -0.84 16.54 5.43
CA PRO A 143 -1.28 15.22 5.85
C PRO A 143 -2.69 15.26 6.49
N GLY A 144 -3.54 14.29 6.16
CA GLY A 144 -4.96 14.25 6.54
C GLY A 144 -5.92 14.86 5.53
N GLN A 145 -5.44 15.55 4.48
CA GLN A 145 -6.27 16.11 3.40
C GLN A 145 -6.23 15.23 2.14
N TRP A 146 -7.40 14.85 1.64
CA TRP A 146 -7.56 13.94 0.50
C TRP A 146 -7.48 14.70 -0.81
N VAL A 147 -6.46 14.42 -1.64
CA VAL A 147 -6.24 15.06 -2.95
C VAL A 147 -5.73 14.03 -3.95
N ILE A 148 -6.07 14.20 -5.23
CA ILE A 148 -5.44 13.46 -6.33
C ILE A 148 -4.60 14.44 -7.12
N TYR A 149 -3.31 14.13 -7.22
CA TYR A 149 -2.41 14.88 -8.09
C TYR A 149 -2.46 14.28 -9.49
N GLY A 150 -2.66 15.14 -10.47
CA GLY A 150 -2.63 14.79 -11.88
C GLY A 150 -1.96 15.91 -12.66
N THR A 151 -1.55 15.59 -13.88
CA THR A 151 -1.02 16.58 -14.81
C THR A 151 -1.81 16.50 -16.11
N LEU A 152 -1.83 17.57 -16.89
CA LEU A 152 -2.55 17.62 -18.16
C LEU A 152 -1.89 16.79 -19.27
N THR A 153 -0.68 16.27 -19.05
CA THR A 153 0.07 15.53 -20.06
C THR A 153 0.83 14.36 -19.45
N LEU A 154 0.89 13.23 -20.16
CA LEU A 154 1.69 12.08 -19.72
C LEU A 154 3.16 12.43 -19.45
N ALA A 155 3.75 13.32 -20.27
CA ALA A 155 5.12 13.78 -20.09
C ALA A 155 5.32 14.55 -18.77
N GLY A 156 4.36 15.40 -18.38
CA GLY A 156 4.37 16.10 -17.09
C GLY A 156 4.32 15.13 -15.91
N ALA A 157 3.43 14.14 -15.98
CA ALA A 157 3.34 13.09 -14.96
C ALA A 157 4.65 12.30 -14.82
N MET A 158 5.29 11.94 -15.95
CA MET A 158 6.56 11.23 -15.93
C MET A 158 7.69 12.07 -15.30
N LEU A 159 7.75 13.36 -15.60
CA LEU A 159 8.75 14.26 -15.01
C LEU A 159 8.59 14.35 -13.49
N GLU A 160 7.36 14.46 -12.99
CA GLU A 160 7.10 14.46 -11.54
C GLU A 160 7.59 13.17 -10.88
N VAL A 161 7.29 12.01 -11.48
CA VAL A 161 7.76 10.72 -10.99
C VAL A 161 9.29 10.65 -11.00
N LEU A 162 9.94 11.06 -12.09
CA LEU A 162 11.41 11.00 -12.21
C LEU A 162 12.14 11.96 -11.25
N VAL A 163 11.60 13.16 -11.03
CA VAL A 163 12.14 14.13 -10.06
C VAL A 163 12.02 13.59 -8.63
N HIS A 164 10.88 13.00 -8.28
CA HIS A 164 10.64 12.51 -6.93
C HIS A 164 11.29 11.15 -6.65
N ALA A 165 11.44 10.29 -7.66
CA ALA A 165 12.01 8.96 -7.50
C ALA A 165 13.49 8.99 -7.08
N ARG A 166 14.24 10.08 -7.34
CA ARG A 166 15.67 10.26 -6.98
C ARG A 166 16.65 9.15 -7.40
N ILE A 167 16.18 8.13 -8.13
CA ILE A 167 16.94 6.94 -8.58
C ILE A 167 17.17 6.92 -10.10
N GLY A 168 16.62 7.89 -10.84
CA GLY A 168 16.76 7.99 -12.30
C GLY A 168 16.05 6.89 -13.10
N GLN A 169 15.23 6.08 -12.44
CA GLN A 169 14.48 4.97 -13.04
C GLN A 169 13.03 4.97 -12.51
N VAL A 170 12.10 4.56 -13.37
CA VAL A 170 10.68 4.40 -13.00
C VAL A 170 10.48 3.01 -12.36
N PRO A 171 9.72 2.89 -11.26
CA PRO A 171 9.41 1.60 -10.64
C PRO A 171 8.79 0.60 -11.63
N SER A 172 9.09 -0.69 -11.48
CA SER A 172 8.73 -1.78 -12.42
C SER A 172 7.22 -1.99 -12.63
N HIS A 173 6.38 -1.54 -11.70
CA HIS A 173 4.92 -1.72 -11.73
C HIS A 173 4.15 -0.41 -11.90
N HIS A 174 4.81 0.65 -12.39
CA HIS A 174 4.15 1.92 -12.64
C HIS A 174 3.19 1.83 -13.82
N VAL A 175 1.98 2.34 -13.66
CA VAL A 175 0.98 2.48 -14.73
C VAL A 175 0.58 3.94 -14.89
N TRP A 176 0.17 4.32 -16.10
CA TRP A 176 -0.44 5.62 -16.33
C TRP A 176 -1.96 5.50 -16.20
N VAL A 177 -2.60 6.54 -15.68
CA VAL A 177 -4.06 6.60 -15.55
C VAL A 177 -4.55 7.96 -16.03
N GLU A 178 -5.61 7.96 -16.82
CA GLU A 178 -6.26 9.15 -17.35
C GLU A 178 -7.55 9.45 -16.59
N ALA A 179 -7.73 10.72 -16.22
CA ALA A 179 -8.96 11.23 -15.64
C ALA A 179 -9.73 11.97 -16.72
N ASP A 180 -10.93 11.49 -17.08
CA ASP A 180 -11.88 12.31 -17.83
C ASP A 180 -12.64 13.20 -16.84
N VAL A 181 -12.53 14.52 -17.00
CA VAL A 181 -13.14 15.51 -16.11
C VAL A 181 -14.32 16.14 -16.86
N PRO A 182 -15.56 15.90 -16.42
CA PRO A 182 -16.74 16.49 -17.04
C PRO A 182 -16.65 18.03 -17.13
N PRO A 183 -17.10 18.63 -18.25
CA PRO A 183 -16.94 20.06 -18.51
C PRO A 183 -17.77 20.96 -17.57
N ASP A 184 -18.73 20.39 -16.85
CA ASP A 184 -19.60 21.06 -15.89
C ASP A 184 -19.02 21.13 -14.46
N ILE A 185 -17.87 20.48 -14.20
CA ILE A 185 -17.16 20.60 -12.92
C ILE A 185 -16.52 21.99 -12.80
N ALA A 186 -16.71 22.63 -11.65
CA ALA A 186 -16.08 23.91 -11.33
C ALA A 186 -14.54 23.74 -11.24
N VAL A 187 -13.81 24.52 -12.03
CA VAL A 187 -12.34 24.51 -12.05
C VAL A 187 -11.81 25.85 -11.53
N GLU A 188 -11.08 25.80 -10.42
CA GLU A 188 -10.29 26.93 -9.94
C GLU A 188 -8.88 26.85 -10.54
N ARG A 189 -8.39 27.98 -11.09
CA ARG A 189 -7.06 28.06 -11.70
C ARG A 189 -6.21 29.05 -10.90
N HIS A 190 -5.11 28.58 -10.34
CA HIS A 190 -4.12 29.44 -9.71
C HIS A 190 -3.01 29.75 -10.73
N ALA A 191 -2.73 31.03 -10.99
CA ALA A 191 -1.67 31.45 -11.89
C ALA A 191 -0.27 31.14 -11.31
N GLU A 192 0.65 30.71 -12.17
CA GLU A 192 1.91 30.03 -11.84
C GLU A 192 3.01 30.94 -11.26
N ASP A 193 3.48 30.62 -10.05
CA ASP A 193 4.90 30.75 -9.71
C ASP A 193 5.54 29.36 -9.84
N ALA A 194 6.50 29.22 -10.75
CA ALA A 194 7.25 27.97 -10.90
C ALA A 194 8.06 27.72 -9.61
N VAL A 195 7.60 26.78 -8.77
CA VAL A 195 8.37 26.34 -7.60
C VAL A 195 9.35 25.29 -8.07
N VAL A 196 10.55 25.75 -8.41
CA VAL A 196 11.72 24.89 -8.55
C VAL A 196 12.10 24.40 -7.15
N ASN A 197 12.28 23.08 -6.97
CA ASN A 197 12.82 22.54 -5.72
C ASN A 197 14.25 23.07 -5.53
N PRO A 198 14.51 24.00 -4.58
CA PRO A 198 15.82 24.61 -4.43
C PRO A 198 16.86 23.65 -3.83
N ALA A 199 16.40 22.52 -3.26
CA ALA A 199 17.26 21.52 -2.65
C ALA A 199 17.79 20.47 -3.66
N HIS A 200 17.37 20.51 -4.94
CA HIS A 200 17.91 19.62 -5.96
C HIS A 200 19.33 20.04 -6.37
N PRO A 201 20.32 19.12 -6.47
CA PRO A 201 21.71 19.46 -6.82
C PRO A 201 21.86 20.28 -8.11
N ASP A 202 20.97 20.05 -9.08
CA ASP A 202 20.96 20.76 -10.37
C ASP A 202 20.08 22.02 -10.40
N ALA A 203 19.36 22.35 -9.32
CA ALA A 203 18.47 23.53 -9.31
C ALA A 203 19.25 24.82 -9.60
N ALA A 204 20.51 24.89 -9.14
CA ALA A 204 21.42 26.01 -9.40
C ALA A 204 21.80 26.20 -10.89
N ARG A 205 21.51 25.22 -11.76
CA ARG A 205 21.78 25.27 -13.20
C ARG A 205 20.62 25.90 -14.00
N ILE A 206 19.47 26.11 -13.36
CA ILE A 206 18.28 26.64 -14.03
C ILE A 206 18.46 28.15 -14.23
N GLY A 207 18.68 28.55 -15.48
CA GLY A 207 18.64 29.94 -15.89
C GLY A 207 17.21 30.35 -16.25
N VAL A 208 16.64 31.31 -15.52
CA VAL A 208 15.36 31.92 -15.91
C VAL A 208 15.62 32.84 -17.09
N SER A 209 15.12 32.47 -18.27
CA SER A 209 15.16 33.35 -19.44
C SER A 209 14.01 34.35 -19.40
N ARG A 210 14.20 35.52 -20.03
CA ARG A 210 13.07 36.43 -20.28
C ARG A 210 12.09 35.76 -21.25
N ALA A 211 10.79 35.90 -21.01
CA ALA A 211 9.77 35.44 -21.93
C ALA A 211 10.06 35.96 -23.36
N GLN A 212 10.21 35.04 -24.31
CA GLN A 212 10.47 35.37 -25.70
C GLN A 212 9.17 35.25 -26.51
N PRO A 213 8.86 36.22 -27.39
CA PRO A 213 7.69 36.12 -28.25
C PRO A 213 7.85 34.94 -29.21
N VAL A 214 6.89 34.02 -29.19
CA VAL A 214 6.82 32.90 -30.14
C VAL A 214 6.36 33.46 -31.49
N ARG A 215 7.22 33.35 -32.52
CA ARG A 215 6.83 33.61 -33.90
C ARG A 215 6.21 32.36 -34.49
N TRP A 216 4.89 32.31 -34.46
CA TRP A 216 4.11 31.26 -35.09
C TRP A 216 4.16 31.40 -36.63
N ASP A 217 4.38 30.29 -37.33
CA ASP A 217 4.30 30.25 -38.79
C ASP A 217 2.83 30.40 -39.21
N GLN A 218 2.52 31.43 -39.99
CA GLN A 218 1.15 31.71 -40.44
C GLN A 218 0.54 30.56 -41.27
N ARG A 219 1.39 29.72 -41.90
CA ARG A 219 0.94 28.53 -42.65
C ARG A 219 0.36 27.44 -41.76
N LEU A 220 0.70 27.43 -40.46
CA LEU A 220 0.09 26.51 -39.49
C LEU A 220 -1.38 26.86 -39.19
N PHE A 221 -1.83 28.05 -39.59
CA PHE A 221 -3.17 28.56 -39.32
C PHE A 221 -3.94 28.93 -40.59
N ALA A 222 -3.35 28.73 -41.77
CA ALA A 222 -4.06 28.87 -43.03
C ALA A 222 -4.96 27.65 -43.21
N ALA A 223 -6.27 27.85 -43.06
CA ALA A 223 -7.25 26.84 -43.42
C ALA A 223 -7.04 26.45 -44.89
N SER A 224 -6.78 25.16 -45.14
CA SER A 224 -6.86 24.58 -46.47
C SER A 224 -8.30 24.78 -46.96
N HIS A 225 -8.51 25.76 -47.84
CA HIS A 225 -9.76 25.92 -48.57
C HIS A 225 -9.94 24.82 -49.62
#